data_AF-A0A2N1RXM4-F1
#
_entry.id   AF-A0A2N1RXM4-F1
#
_cell.length_a   1.000
_cell.length_b   1.000
_cell.length_c   1.000
_cell.angle_alpha   90.00
_cell.angle_beta   90.00
_cell.angle_gamma   90.00
#
_symmetry.space_group_name_H-M   'P 1'
#
loop_
_entity.id
_entity.type
_entity.pdbx_description
1 polymer ?
#
loop_
_entity_poly.entity_id
_entity_poly.type
_entity_poly.pdbx_seq_one_letter_code
_entity_poly.pdbx_strand_id
1 'polypeptide(L)'
;MAIKKFNKDQLSRGKSILNPDDNFNPDDFTYDVITEFENNPRKENLPKVIEVIEKDSSLPVIQKEILITRLKADFVTLFGFNNIPDDYKSLKNEAKFLSDITQYSFASLAVRLKKIRDDELYKEDNYPDFKSFIDKELSINRTTAYNYIDLVTIFGVQTFEHVTEPSKLISALPLLKSANTNKDIPLAKIKKDIIKQSQTMSARELNEHIKGLKVEYGFRKSDSEKPAEKSTGVINQLDVSKNEASWWTPEMEADKKKKDKLKSTITVKFQHNIDLYEGYIKQCRRSKKEKEQNEGRIMAYQVAISDLKELLKKILKDI
;
A
#
# COMPACT_ATOMS: atom_id res chain seq x y z
N MET A 1 -35.11 -16.56 -10.07
CA MET A 1 -34.12 -15.79 -9.30
C MET A 1 -34.19 -14.34 -9.75
N ALA A 2 -34.50 -13.40 -8.85
CA ALA A 2 -34.63 -11.99 -9.22
C ALA A 2 -33.25 -11.37 -9.41
N ILE A 3 -32.96 -10.91 -10.64
CA ILE A 3 -31.76 -10.12 -10.96
C ILE A 3 -31.91 -8.80 -10.21
N LYS A 4 -31.19 -8.63 -9.09
CA LYS A 4 -31.08 -7.32 -8.43
C LYS A 4 -30.48 -6.35 -9.43
N LYS A 5 -31.26 -5.34 -9.85
CA LYS A 5 -30.76 -4.23 -10.66
C LYS A 5 -29.60 -3.59 -9.90
N PHE A 6 -28.43 -3.56 -10.54
CA PHE A 6 -27.24 -2.89 -10.04
C PHE A 6 -27.56 -1.41 -9.83
N ASN A 7 -27.37 -0.91 -8.61
CA ASN A 7 -27.64 0.49 -8.31
C ASN A 7 -26.41 1.33 -8.74
N LYS A 8 -26.59 2.17 -9.77
CA LYS A 8 -25.53 3.06 -10.33
C LYS A 8 -24.85 3.91 -9.26
N ASP A 9 -25.52 4.19 -8.15
CA ASP A 9 -25.01 5.04 -7.07
C ASP A 9 -23.93 4.39 -6.18
N GLN A 10 -23.67 3.09 -6.31
CA GLN A 10 -22.69 2.37 -5.47
C GLN A 10 -21.26 2.31 -6.06
N LEU A 11 -21.07 2.75 -7.30
CA LEU A 11 -19.76 3.07 -7.86
C LEU A 11 -19.45 4.53 -7.50
N SER A 12 -18.53 4.76 -6.57
CA SER A 12 -18.30 6.09 -6.02
C SER A 12 -17.95 7.14 -7.09
N ARG A 13 -18.65 8.28 -7.07
CA ARG A 13 -18.19 9.61 -7.56
C ARG A 13 -18.04 9.80 -9.08
N GLY A 14 -19.10 9.58 -9.84
CA GLY A 14 -19.56 10.51 -10.90
C GLY A 14 -18.60 10.92 -12.03
N LYS A 15 -17.50 10.21 -12.30
CA LYS A 15 -16.64 10.46 -13.46
C LYS A 15 -16.62 9.21 -14.35
N SER A 16 -16.92 9.38 -15.62
CA SER A 16 -16.69 8.35 -16.63
C SER A 16 -15.20 7.98 -16.66
N ILE A 17 -14.92 6.70 -16.90
CA ILE A 17 -13.60 6.13 -17.23
C ILE A 17 -12.98 6.96 -18.37
N LEU A 18 -13.80 7.35 -19.34
CA LEU A 18 -13.49 8.27 -20.44
C LEU A 18 -13.76 9.73 -20.02
N ASN A 19 -13.04 10.19 -19.01
CA ASN A 19 -13.15 11.57 -18.55
C ASN A 19 -12.69 12.54 -19.67
N PRO A 20 -13.52 13.52 -20.10
CA PRO A 20 -13.21 14.42 -21.20
C PRO A 20 -11.92 15.23 -21.01
N ASP A 21 -11.52 15.48 -19.77
CA ASP A 21 -10.32 16.25 -19.44
C ASP A 21 -9.00 15.51 -19.69
N ASP A 22 -9.04 14.18 -19.84
CA ASP A 22 -7.84 13.34 -19.94
C ASP A 22 -7.34 13.14 -21.38
N ASN A 23 -8.04 13.74 -22.37
CA ASN A 23 -7.68 13.70 -23.79
C ASN A 23 -7.39 12.28 -24.31
N PHE A 24 -8.15 11.30 -23.84
CA PHE A 24 -8.22 9.98 -24.44
C PHE A 24 -8.90 10.11 -25.79
N ASN A 25 -8.29 9.56 -26.83
CA ASN A 25 -8.87 9.51 -28.16
C ASN A 25 -8.87 8.05 -28.64
N PRO A 26 -9.64 7.17 -27.96
CA PRO A 26 -9.80 5.78 -28.40
C PRO A 26 -10.49 5.74 -29.77
N ASP A 27 -10.39 4.60 -30.45
CA ASP A 27 -11.21 4.39 -31.65
C ASP A 27 -12.70 4.25 -31.27
N ASP A 28 -13.58 4.48 -32.23
CA ASP A 28 -15.03 4.47 -32.00
C ASP A 28 -15.50 3.15 -31.38
N PHE A 29 -14.89 2.03 -31.79
CA PHE A 29 -15.21 0.71 -31.26
C PHE A 29 -14.82 0.56 -29.78
N THR A 30 -13.63 1.02 -29.40
CA THR A 30 -13.12 0.99 -28.03
C THR A 30 -13.94 1.94 -27.16
N TYR A 31 -14.32 3.11 -27.68
CA TYR A 31 -15.22 4.05 -27.01
C TYR A 31 -16.57 3.40 -26.68
N ASP A 32 -17.21 2.77 -27.68
CA ASP A 32 -18.51 2.13 -27.53
C ASP A 32 -18.48 0.98 -26.53
N VAL A 33 -17.45 0.13 -26.60
CA VAL A 33 -17.27 -1.02 -25.70
C VAL A 33 -17.08 -0.58 -24.24
N ILE A 34 -16.29 0.48 -24.00
CA ILE A 34 -16.11 1.05 -22.65
C ILE A 34 -17.43 1.64 -22.15
N THR A 35 -18.14 2.40 -22.99
CA THR A 35 -19.40 3.05 -22.63
C THR A 35 -20.51 2.04 -22.34
N GLU A 36 -20.60 0.96 -23.12
CA GLU A 36 -21.53 -0.14 -22.85
C GLU A 36 -21.21 -0.81 -21.51
N PHE A 37 -19.93 -1.06 -21.25
CA PHE A 37 -19.47 -1.66 -20.01
C PHE A 37 -19.78 -0.78 -18.79
N GLU A 38 -19.57 0.54 -18.86
CA GLU A 38 -19.95 1.49 -17.80
C GLU A 38 -21.45 1.45 -17.48
N ASN A 39 -22.29 1.30 -18.50
CA ASN A 39 -23.74 1.31 -18.33
C ASN A 39 -24.30 -0.02 -17.82
N ASN A 40 -23.65 -1.14 -18.12
CA ASN A 40 -24.07 -2.48 -17.70
C ASN A 40 -22.86 -3.33 -17.30
N PRO A 41 -22.25 -3.03 -16.13
CA PRO A 41 -21.02 -3.67 -15.76
C PRO A 41 -21.23 -5.10 -15.29
N ARG A 42 -20.58 -6.03 -16.00
CA ARG A 42 -20.63 -7.47 -15.70
C ARG A 42 -19.22 -8.01 -15.59
N LYS A 43 -18.96 -8.79 -14.54
CA LYS A 43 -17.65 -9.42 -14.30
C LYS A 43 -17.10 -10.15 -15.53
N GLU A 44 -17.97 -10.82 -16.29
CA GLU A 44 -17.64 -11.58 -17.49
C GLU A 44 -17.21 -10.71 -18.68
N ASN A 45 -17.62 -9.45 -18.71
CA ASN A 45 -17.33 -8.51 -19.80
C ASN A 45 -16.01 -7.77 -19.58
N LEU A 46 -15.52 -7.70 -18.33
CA LEU A 46 -14.32 -6.97 -17.97
C LEU A 46 -13.06 -7.42 -18.74
N PRO A 47 -12.77 -8.73 -18.89
CA PRO A 47 -11.61 -9.17 -19.67
C PRO A 47 -11.71 -8.78 -21.15
N LYS A 48 -12.93 -8.81 -21.72
CA LYS A 48 -13.16 -8.44 -23.12
C LYS A 48 -12.89 -6.96 -23.36
N VAL A 49 -13.32 -6.10 -22.45
CA VAL A 49 -13.10 -4.65 -22.55
C VAL A 49 -11.60 -4.33 -22.42
N ILE A 50 -10.89 -4.99 -21.50
CA ILE A 50 -9.43 -4.85 -21.38
C ILE A 50 -8.74 -5.27 -22.67
N GLU A 51 -9.12 -6.41 -23.25
CA GLU A 51 -8.55 -6.89 -24.52
C GLU A 51 -8.78 -5.91 -25.68
N VAL A 52 -9.95 -5.27 -25.74
CA VAL A 52 -10.25 -4.23 -26.74
C VAL A 52 -9.33 -3.02 -26.55
N ILE A 53 -9.17 -2.52 -25.32
CA ILE A 53 -8.27 -1.39 -25.01
C ILE A 53 -6.80 -1.73 -25.36
N GLU A 54 -6.36 -2.96 -25.05
CA GLU A 54 -5.00 -3.40 -25.36
C GLU A 54 -4.73 -3.45 -26.87
N LYS A 55 -5.75 -3.79 -27.67
CA LYS A 55 -5.67 -3.89 -29.13
C LYS A 55 -5.87 -2.56 -29.86
N ASP A 56 -6.44 -1.54 -29.22
CA ASP A 56 -6.68 -0.24 -29.85
C ASP A 56 -5.36 0.44 -30.27
N SER A 57 -5.15 0.60 -31.57
CA SER A 57 -3.92 1.19 -32.10
C SER A 57 -3.87 2.72 -31.98
N SER A 58 -5.01 3.37 -31.73
CA SER A 58 -5.13 4.82 -31.59
C SER A 58 -4.62 5.32 -30.23
N LEU A 59 -4.58 4.43 -29.23
CA LEU A 59 -4.13 4.74 -27.88
C LEU A 59 -2.63 4.47 -27.68
N PRO A 60 -1.84 5.45 -27.18
CA PRO A 60 -0.50 5.20 -26.66
C PRO A 60 -0.51 4.21 -25.49
N VAL A 61 0.59 3.45 -25.32
CA VAL A 61 0.75 2.46 -24.24
C VAL A 61 0.39 3.01 -22.86
N ILE A 62 0.88 4.21 -22.53
CA ILE A 62 0.61 4.87 -21.24
C ILE A 62 -0.89 5.15 -21.05
N GLN A 63 -1.61 5.53 -22.11
CA GLN A 63 -3.05 5.79 -22.02
C GLN A 63 -3.85 4.50 -21.82
N LYS A 64 -3.45 3.41 -22.48
CA LYS A 64 -4.04 2.07 -22.25
C LYS A 64 -3.89 1.64 -20.81
N GLU A 65 -2.68 1.78 -20.24
CA GLU A 65 -2.42 1.43 -18.85
C GLU A 65 -3.29 2.24 -17.87
N ILE A 66 -3.47 3.55 -18.12
CA ILE A 66 -4.33 4.41 -17.29
C ILE A 66 -5.79 3.98 -17.39
N LEU A 67 -6.31 3.76 -18.60
CA LEU A 67 -7.70 3.34 -18.82
C LEU A 67 -7.98 1.99 -18.17
N ILE A 68 -7.11 1.01 -18.38
CA ILE A 68 -7.22 -0.31 -17.75
C ILE A 68 -7.17 -0.16 -16.23
N THR A 69 -6.27 0.64 -15.68
CA THR A 69 -6.18 0.83 -14.21
C THR A 69 -7.47 1.42 -13.64
N ARG A 70 -8.06 2.43 -14.28
CA ARG A 70 -9.35 3.03 -13.87
C ARG A 70 -10.50 2.03 -13.98
N LEU A 71 -10.58 1.36 -15.13
CA LEU A 71 -11.55 0.31 -15.41
C LEU A 71 -11.36 -0.93 -14.51
N LYS A 72 -10.20 -1.13 -13.90
CA LYS A 72 -10.04 -2.15 -12.86
C LYS A 72 -10.48 -1.62 -11.49
N ALA A 73 -10.14 -0.36 -11.16
CA ALA A 73 -10.42 0.26 -9.87
C ALA A 73 -11.92 0.50 -9.62
N ASP A 74 -12.65 1.03 -10.60
CA ASP A 74 -14.08 1.32 -10.45
C ASP A 74 -14.88 0.03 -10.19
N PHE A 75 -14.44 -1.09 -10.76
CA PHE A 75 -15.15 -2.35 -10.72
C PHE A 75 -14.72 -3.29 -9.60
N VAL A 76 -13.86 -2.84 -8.67
CA VAL A 76 -13.56 -3.57 -7.43
C VAL A 76 -14.83 -3.88 -6.64
N THR A 77 -15.83 -3.00 -6.70
CA THR A 77 -17.13 -3.16 -6.03
C THR A 77 -17.92 -4.38 -6.52
N LEU A 78 -17.69 -4.85 -7.75
CA LEU A 78 -18.29 -6.10 -8.28
C LEU A 78 -17.74 -7.35 -7.56
N PHE A 79 -16.52 -7.27 -7.03
CA PHE A 79 -15.86 -8.32 -6.27
C PHE A 79 -16.17 -8.18 -4.77
N GLY A 80 -17.46 -8.08 -4.44
CA GLY A 80 -17.93 -7.94 -3.08
C GLY A 80 -17.70 -9.19 -2.22
N PHE A 81 -17.67 -9.01 -0.89
CA PHE A 81 -17.50 -10.09 0.08
C PHE A 81 -18.65 -11.10 0.08
N ASN A 82 -19.83 -10.69 -0.37
CA ASN A 82 -21.02 -11.54 -0.42
C ASN A 82 -21.15 -12.30 -1.76
N ASN A 83 -20.20 -12.13 -2.67
CA ASN A 83 -20.20 -12.73 -4.01
C ASN A 83 -18.85 -13.40 -4.31
N ILE A 84 -18.46 -14.33 -3.45
CA ILE A 84 -17.22 -15.11 -3.61
C ILE A 84 -17.57 -16.39 -4.37
N PRO A 85 -16.94 -16.66 -5.53
CA PRO A 85 -17.15 -17.88 -6.28
C PRO A 85 -16.78 -19.13 -5.47
N ASP A 86 -17.42 -20.25 -5.79
CA ASP A 86 -17.08 -21.56 -5.23
C ASP A 86 -16.11 -22.35 -6.11
N ASP A 87 -16.03 -22.03 -7.41
CA ASP A 87 -15.13 -22.72 -8.32
C ASP A 87 -13.71 -22.10 -8.33
N TYR A 88 -12.70 -22.98 -8.40
CA TYR A 88 -11.30 -22.59 -8.39
C TYR A 88 -10.94 -21.64 -9.53
N LYS A 89 -11.40 -21.92 -10.75
CA LYS A 89 -11.08 -21.12 -11.94
C LYS A 89 -11.50 -19.66 -11.75
N SER A 90 -12.71 -19.42 -11.26
CA SER A 90 -13.19 -18.08 -10.94
C SER A 90 -12.40 -17.47 -9.79
N LEU A 91 -12.16 -18.20 -8.70
CA LEU A 91 -11.37 -17.71 -7.56
C LEU A 91 -9.96 -17.26 -7.97
N LYS A 92 -9.28 -18.07 -8.79
CA LYS A 92 -7.96 -17.78 -9.34
C LYS A 92 -7.97 -16.52 -10.19
N ASN A 93 -8.91 -16.42 -11.14
CA ASN A 93 -9.02 -15.26 -12.02
C ASN A 93 -9.32 -13.97 -11.23
N GLU A 94 -10.22 -14.05 -10.25
CA GLU A 94 -10.51 -12.92 -9.37
C GLU A 94 -9.31 -12.54 -8.50
N ALA A 95 -8.58 -13.51 -7.95
CA ALA A 95 -7.39 -13.26 -7.16
C ALA A 95 -6.29 -12.58 -7.98
N LYS A 96 -6.05 -13.04 -9.21
CA LYS A 96 -5.12 -12.40 -10.15
C LYS A 96 -5.51 -10.96 -10.40
N PHE A 97 -6.76 -10.75 -10.80
CA PHE A 97 -7.31 -9.43 -11.09
C PHE A 97 -7.15 -8.47 -9.91
N LEU A 98 -7.53 -8.90 -8.69
CA LEU A 98 -7.44 -8.06 -7.51
C LEU A 98 -5.99 -7.82 -7.06
N SER A 99 -5.07 -8.76 -7.35
CA SER A 99 -3.65 -8.60 -7.07
C SER A 99 -2.97 -7.48 -7.89
N ASP A 100 -3.54 -7.14 -9.04
CA ASP A 100 -3.03 -6.05 -9.88
C ASP A 100 -3.46 -4.65 -9.38
N ILE A 101 -4.52 -4.56 -8.55
CA ILE A 101 -5.14 -3.30 -8.10
C ILE A 101 -5.22 -3.16 -6.58
N THR A 102 -4.26 -3.79 -5.91
CA THR A 102 -4.21 -4.08 -4.46
C THR A 102 -4.55 -2.95 -3.51
N GLN A 103 -4.34 -1.68 -3.87
CA GLN A 103 -4.65 -0.53 -3.01
C GLN A 103 -6.15 -0.39 -2.71
N TYR A 104 -7.04 -0.86 -3.61
CA TYR A 104 -8.49 -0.72 -3.47
C TYR A 104 -9.20 -2.01 -3.06
N SER A 105 -8.51 -3.16 -3.15
CA SER A 105 -9.15 -4.48 -3.16
C SER A 105 -8.62 -5.48 -2.14
N PHE A 106 -7.71 -5.06 -1.24
CA PHE A 106 -6.90 -6.00 -0.47
C PHE A 106 -7.74 -7.02 0.33
N ALA A 107 -8.85 -6.61 0.95
CA ALA A 107 -9.70 -7.51 1.72
C ALA A 107 -10.41 -8.51 0.79
N SER A 108 -10.90 -8.04 -0.37
CA SER A 108 -11.53 -8.89 -1.37
C SER A 108 -10.54 -9.93 -1.91
N LEU A 109 -9.29 -9.53 -2.14
CA LEU A 109 -8.20 -10.41 -2.52
C LEU A 109 -7.91 -11.43 -1.41
N ALA A 110 -7.75 -10.95 -0.18
CA ALA A 110 -7.40 -11.77 0.98
C ALA A 110 -8.39 -12.91 1.22
N VAL A 111 -9.69 -12.65 1.06
CA VAL A 111 -10.72 -13.69 1.23
C VAL A 111 -10.62 -14.79 0.19
N ARG A 112 -10.36 -14.43 -1.08
CA ARG A 112 -10.17 -15.41 -2.17
C ARG A 112 -8.90 -16.22 -1.98
N LEU A 113 -7.80 -15.55 -1.62
CA LEU A 113 -6.53 -16.21 -1.30
C LEU A 113 -6.67 -17.14 -0.10
N LYS A 114 -7.42 -16.74 0.93
CA LYS A 114 -7.72 -17.58 2.08
C LYS A 114 -8.48 -18.83 1.65
N LYS A 115 -9.50 -18.72 0.80
CA LYS A 115 -10.27 -19.86 0.29
C LYS A 115 -9.41 -20.82 -0.53
N ILE A 116 -8.65 -20.30 -1.50
CA ILE A 116 -7.71 -21.10 -2.31
C ILE A 116 -6.69 -21.84 -1.43
N ARG A 117 -6.20 -21.20 -0.37
CA ARG A 117 -5.25 -21.81 0.57
C ARG A 117 -5.90 -22.89 1.43
N ASP A 118 -7.02 -22.56 2.06
CA ASP A 118 -7.66 -23.40 3.07
C ASP A 118 -8.28 -24.66 2.44
N ASP A 119 -8.80 -24.54 1.21
CA ASP A 119 -9.38 -25.65 0.43
C ASP A 119 -8.35 -26.33 -0.48
N GLU A 120 -7.08 -25.92 -0.42
CA GLU A 120 -5.96 -26.46 -1.21
C GLU A 120 -6.15 -26.46 -2.74
N LEU A 121 -7.00 -25.57 -3.27
CA LEU A 121 -7.42 -25.56 -4.68
C LEU A 121 -6.26 -25.29 -5.66
N TYR A 122 -5.15 -24.73 -5.19
CA TYR A 122 -3.93 -24.55 -5.99
C TYR A 122 -3.37 -25.87 -6.55
N LYS A 123 -3.74 -27.02 -5.97
CA LYS A 123 -3.36 -28.34 -6.48
C LYS A 123 -4.00 -28.69 -7.82
N GLU A 124 -5.12 -28.05 -8.19
CA GLU A 124 -5.78 -28.28 -9.49
C GLU A 124 -4.88 -27.90 -10.68
N ASP A 125 -3.99 -26.91 -10.50
CA ASP A 125 -2.97 -26.52 -11.48
C ASP A 125 -1.61 -27.21 -11.24
N ASN A 126 -1.58 -28.26 -10.42
CA ASN A 126 -0.38 -29.00 -10.04
C ASN A 126 0.68 -28.15 -9.31
N TYR A 127 0.28 -27.09 -8.59
CA TYR A 127 1.21 -26.41 -7.71
C TYR A 127 1.51 -27.26 -6.46
N PRO A 128 2.79 -27.44 -6.10
CA PRO A 128 3.17 -28.28 -4.95
C PRO A 128 2.75 -27.65 -3.62
N ASP A 129 2.69 -26.32 -3.54
CA ASP A 129 2.25 -25.58 -2.37
C ASP A 129 1.62 -24.23 -2.75
N PHE A 130 0.92 -23.63 -1.79
CA PHE A 130 0.30 -22.32 -1.96
C PHE A 130 1.31 -21.19 -2.24
N LYS A 131 2.57 -21.34 -1.77
CA LYS A 131 3.63 -20.35 -1.99
C LYS A 131 4.01 -20.29 -3.47
N SER A 132 4.09 -21.45 -4.11
CA SER A 132 4.40 -21.61 -5.52
C SER A 132 3.29 -21.05 -6.40
N PHE A 133 2.04 -21.22 -5.98
CA PHE A 133 0.90 -20.56 -6.63
C PHE A 133 1.03 -19.04 -6.57
N ILE A 134 1.28 -18.45 -5.39
CA ILE A 134 1.41 -16.99 -5.24
C ILE A 134 2.50 -16.44 -6.18
N ASP A 135 3.69 -17.04 -6.17
CA ASP A 135 4.83 -16.53 -6.95
C ASP A 135 4.63 -16.60 -8.46
N LYS A 136 3.93 -17.64 -8.93
CA LYS A 136 3.76 -17.86 -10.36
C LYS A 136 2.55 -17.13 -10.91
N GLU A 137 1.53 -16.92 -10.09
CA GLU A 137 0.23 -16.46 -10.57
C GLU A 137 -0.12 -15.03 -10.17
N LEU A 138 0.47 -14.48 -9.11
CA LEU A 138 0.08 -13.19 -8.57
C LEU A 138 1.19 -12.14 -8.71
N SER A 139 0.78 -10.89 -8.91
CA SER A 139 1.67 -9.73 -9.02
C SER A 139 2.20 -9.24 -7.65
N ILE A 140 1.82 -9.88 -6.55
CA ILE A 140 2.22 -9.52 -5.18
C ILE A 140 3.19 -10.53 -4.58
N ASN A 141 4.08 -10.06 -3.70
CA ASN A 141 4.98 -10.95 -3.00
C ASN A 141 4.24 -11.83 -1.96
N ARG A 142 4.86 -12.96 -1.62
CA ARG A 142 4.35 -13.93 -0.63
C ARG A 142 3.99 -13.28 0.70
N THR A 143 4.90 -12.47 1.24
CA THR A 143 4.72 -11.83 2.56
C THR A 143 3.45 -10.99 2.60
N THR A 144 3.19 -10.20 1.56
CA THR A 144 1.98 -9.40 1.41
C THR A 144 0.74 -10.29 1.36
N ALA A 145 0.75 -11.35 0.53
CA ALA A 145 -0.36 -12.29 0.43
C ALA A 145 -0.71 -12.93 1.79
N TYR A 146 0.28 -13.43 2.52
CA TYR A 146 0.07 -14.01 3.84
C TYR A 146 -0.41 -12.97 4.86
N ASN A 147 0.18 -11.77 4.88
CA ASN A 147 -0.26 -10.69 5.77
C ASN A 147 -1.72 -10.31 5.52
N TYR A 148 -2.15 -10.25 4.26
CA TYR A 148 -3.54 -9.96 3.90
C TYR A 148 -4.49 -11.04 4.40
N ILE A 149 -4.15 -12.31 4.18
CA ILE A 149 -4.95 -13.44 4.71
C ILE A 149 -5.03 -13.38 6.24
N ASP A 150 -3.91 -13.13 6.91
CA ASP A 150 -3.85 -13.03 8.37
C ASP A 150 -4.72 -11.88 8.91
N LEU A 151 -4.68 -10.72 8.24
CA LEU A 151 -5.50 -9.56 8.60
C LEU A 151 -7.00 -9.90 8.56
N VAL A 152 -7.50 -10.47 7.46
CA VAL A 152 -8.93 -10.84 7.37
C VAL A 152 -9.30 -12.00 8.27
N THR A 153 -8.36 -12.92 8.54
CA THR A 153 -8.60 -14.04 9.47
C THR A 153 -8.72 -13.56 10.91
N ILE A 154 -7.89 -12.60 11.33
CA ILE A 154 -7.86 -12.13 12.72
C ILE A 154 -8.91 -11.05 12.98
N PHE A 155 -9.00 -10.05 12.12
CA PHE A 155 -9.89 -8.90 12.33
C PHE A 155 -11.28 -9.12 11.75
N GLY A 156 -11.47 -10.12 10.88
CA GLY A 156 -12.70 -10.25 10.11
C GLY A 156 -12.77 -9.22 8.99
N VAL A 157 -13.54 -9.55 7.97
CA VAL A 157 -13.65 -8.77 6.73
C VAL A 157 -14.36 -7.43 6.97
N GLN A 158 -15.38 -7.44 7.84
CA GLN A 158 -16.20 -6.26 8.16
C GLN A 158 -15.40 -5.12 8.78
N THR A 159 -14.31 -5.46 9.50
CA THR A 159 -13.42 -4.45 10.10
C THR A 159 -12.84 -3.49 9.06
N PHE A 160 -12.66 -3.96 7.82
CA PHE A 160 -12.00 -3.20 6.77
C PHE A 160 -12.95 -2.34 5.93
N GLU A 161 -14.25 -2.37 6.22
CA GLU A 161 -15.20 -1.38 5.69
C GLU A 161 -14.97 0.02 6.30
N HIS A 162 -14.30 0.09 7.45
CA HIS A 162 -14.11 1.32 8.24
C HIS A 162 -12.65 1.68 8.52
N VAL A 163 -11.69 0.89 8.02
CA VAL A 163 -10.24 1.12 8.19
C VAL A 163 -9.65 1.56 6.86
N THR A 164 -9.16 2.79 6.80
CA THR A 164 -8.61 3.41 5.59
C THR A 164 -7.20 2.92 5.24
N GLU A 165 -6.42 2.49 6.22
CA GLU A 165 -5.04 2.03 6.03
C GLU A 165 -4.80 0.66 6.70
N PRO A 166 -5.22 -0.43 6.04
CA PRO A 166 -5.08 -1.80 6.55
C PRO A 166 -3.64 -2.20 6.88
N SER A 167 -2.67 -1.62 6.18
CA SER A 167 -1.24 -1.88 6.37
C SER A 167 -0.75 -1.49 7.78
N LYS A 168 -1.38 -0.50 8.43
CA LYS A 168 -1.06 -0.11 9.82
C LYS A 168 -1.28 -1.25 10.80
N LEU A 169 -2.22 -2.15 10.51
CA LEU A 169 -2.58 -3.26 11.39
C LEU A 169 -1.64 -4.46 11.28
N ILE A 170 -0.74 -4.50 10.29
CA ILE A 170 0.19 -5.61 10.09
C ILE A 170 1.10 -5.81 11.32
N SER A 171 1.54 -4.72 11.95
CA SER A 171 2.40 -4.76 13.15
C SER A 171 1.72 -5.39 14.37
N ALA A 172 0.38 -5.40 14.39
CA ALA A 172 -0.42 -6.01 15.44
C ALA A 172 -0.54 -7.54 15.29
N LEU A 173 -0.33 -8.08 14.09
CA LEU A 173 -0.52 -9.51 13.81
C LEU A 173 0.25 -10.43 14.77
N PRO A 174 1.55 -10.20 15.08
CA PRO A 174 2.27 -11.07 16.01
C PRO A 174 1.67 -11.07 17.42
N LEU A 175 1.23 -9.89 17.91
CA LEU A 175 0.59 -9.79 19.22
C LEU A 175 -0.73 -10.56 19.24
N LEU A 176 -1.57 -10.34 18.22
CA LEU A 176 -2.89 -10.94 18.15
C LEU A 176 -2.87 -12.44 17.91
N LYS A 177 -1.91 -12.96 17.13
CA LYS A 177 -1.69 -14.40 16.96
C LYS A 177 -1.30 -15.04 18.29
N SER A 178 -0.38 -14.44 19.03
CA SER A 178 0.04 -14.97 20.34
C SER A 178 -1.07 -14.86 21.39
N ALA A 179 -1.85 -13.78 21.37
CA ALA A 179 -3.03 -13.63 22.23
C ALA A 179 -4.15 -14.61 21.88
N ASN A 180 -4.28 -15.04 20.62
CA ASN A 180 -5.27 -16.03 20.22
C ASN A 180 -4.95 -17.44 20.76
N THR A 181 -3.66 -17.73 21.01
CA THR A 181 -3.22 -18.99 21.61
C THR A 181 -3.38 -19.01 23.13
N ASN A 182 -3.45 -17.83 23.78
CA ASN A 182 -3.42 -17.69 25.22
C ASN A 182 -4.77 -17.19 25.77
N LYS A 183 -5.55 -18.07 26.40
CA LYS A 183 -6.95 -17.80 26.79
C LYS A 183 -7.12 -16.67 27.81
N ASP A 184 -6.08 -16.38 28.59
CA ASP A 184 -6.11 -15.36 29.64
C ASP A 184 -5.99 -13.93 29.11
N ILE A 185 -5.74 -13.77 27.81
CA ILE A 185 -5.51 -12.46 27.19
C ILE A 185 -6.79 -12.01 26.50
N PRO A 186 -7.30 -10.80 26.80
CA PRO A 186 -8.58 -10.32 26.29
C PRO A 186 -8.47 -9.89 24.82
N LEU A 187 -8.43 -10.87 23.91
CA LEU A 187 -8.22 -10.68 22.47
C LEU A 187 -9.20 -9.66 21.86
N ALA A 188 -10.47 -9.73 22.22
CA ALA A 188 -11.50 -8.80 21.72
C ALA A 188 -11.24 -7.35 22.14
N LYS A 189 -10.74 -7.13 23.38
CA LYS A 189 -10.40 -5.81 23.90
C LYS A 189 -9.20 -5.23 23.15
N ILE A 190 -8.15 -6.05 22.97
CA ILE A 190 -6.93 -5.65 22.24
C ILE A 190 -7.26 -5.32 20.79
N LYS A 191 -8.06 -6.16 20.10
CA LYS A 191 -8.50 -5.90 18.72
C LYS A 191 -9.24 -4.56 18.61
N LYS A 192 -10.23 -4.33 19.47
CA LYS A 192 -11.06 -3.12 19.44
C LYS A 192 -10.23 -1.86 19.71
N ASP A 193 -9.31 -1.93 20.65
CA ASP A 193 -8.40 -0.81 20.95
C ASP A 193 -7.49 -0.51 19.75
N ILE A 194 -6.82 -1.52 19.18
CA ILE A 194 -5.94 -1.34 18.02
C ILE A 194 -6.69 -0.75 16.82
N ILE A 195 -7.92 -1.22 16.53
CA ILE A 195 -8.75 -0.64 15.47
C ILE A 195 -9.01 0.84 15.74
N LYS A 196 -9.45 1.18 16.95
CA LYS A 196 -9.74 2.57 17.34
C LYS A 196 -8.51 3.46 17.21
N GLN A 197 -7.36 3.03 17.72
CA GLN A 197 -6.12 3.80 17.65
C GLN A 197 -5.61 3.95 16.21
N SER A 198 -5.83 2.94 15.35
CA SER A 198 -5.38 3.01 13.94
C SER A 198 -6.05 4.12 13.13
N GLN A 199 -7.21 4.61 13.57
CA GLN A 199 -7.96 5.69 12.92
C GLN A 199 -7.40 7.08 13.27
N THR A 200 -6.72 7.23 14.41
CA THR A 200 -6.24 8.52 14.91
C THR A 200 -4.71 8.64 14.89
N MET A 201 -3.99 7.53 15.06
CA MET A 201 -2.54 7.49 15.16
C MET A 201 -1.86 7.28 13.81
N SER A 202 -0.65 7.80 13.68
CA SER A 202 0.26 7.42 12.61
C SER A 202 0.71 5.96 12.75
N ALA A 203 1.22 5.37 11.66
CA ALA A 203 1.74 4.00 11.69
C ALA A 203 2.86 3.79 12.74
N ARG A 204 3.66 4.84 13.00
CA ARG A 204 4.75 4.79 13.97
C ARG A 204 4.22 4.80 15.40
N GLU A 205 3.29 5.69 15.72
CA GLU A 205 2.66 5.79 17.05
C GLU A 205 1.89 4.52 17.38
N LEU A 206 1.12 4.00 16.41
CA LEU A 206 0.41 2.73 16.58
C LEU A 206 1.37 1.57 16.87
N ASN A 207 2.53 1.54 16.23
CA ASN A 207 3.54 0.51 16.48
C ASN A 207 4.14 0.63 17.88
N GLU A 208 4.39 1.84 18.38
CA GLU A 208 4.83 2.04 19.77
C GLU A 208 3.74 1.63 20.77
N HIS A 209 2.48 1.95 20.49
CA HIS A 209 1.33 1.48 21.28
C HIS A 209 1.25 -0.05 21.33
N ILE A 210 1.39 -0.72 20.18
CA ILE A 210 1.41 -2.19 20.09
C ILE A 210 2.60 -2.79 20.86
N LYS A 211 3.77 -2.13 20.86
CA LYS A 211 4.89 -2.56 21.70
C LYS A 211 4.57 -2.42 23.18
N GLY A 212 3.90 -1.34 23.59
CA GLY A 212 3.39 -1.15 24.95
C GLY A 212 2.47 -2.29 25.37
N LEU A 213 1.48 -2.63 24.52
CA LEU A 213 0.59 -3.78 24.75
C LEU A 213 1.36 -5.11 24.83
N LYS A 214 2.39 -5.31 24.01
CA LYS A 214 3.24 -6.52 24.12
C LYS A 214 3.94 -6.62 25.48
N VAL A 215 4.32 -5.51 26.09
CA VAL A 215 4.91 -5.49 27.43
C VAL A 215 3.84 -5.70 28.50
N GLU A 216 2.71 -4.98 28.41
CA GLU A 216 1.57 -5.09 29.35
C GLU A 216 1.07 -6.53 29.48
N TYR A 217 0.95 -7.25 28.36
CA TYR A 217 0.47 -8.63 28.32
C TYR A 217 1.61 -9.67 28.36
N GLY A 218 2.84 -9.28 28.70
CA GLY A 218 3.94 -10.21 28.98
C GLY A 218 4.56 -10.91 27.76
N PHE A 219 4.28 -10.46 26.54
CA PHE A 219 4.90 -10.98 25.32
C PHE A 219 6.32 -10.47 25.08
N ARG A 220 6.76 -9.46 25.85
CA ARG A 220 8.12 -8.91 25.80
C ARG A 220 8.50 -8.38 27.19
N LYS A 221 9.73 -8.65 27.63
CA LYS A 221 10.29 -7.99 28.82
C LYS A 221 10.42 -6.49 28.54
N SER A 222 10.12 -5.65 29.53
CA SER A 222 10.31 -4.21 29.42
C SER A 222 11.80 -3.92 29.22
N ASP A 223 12.12 -2.86 28.45
CA ASP A 223 13.52 -2.43 28.27
C ASP A 223 14.16 -1.95 29.59
N SER A 224 13.38 -1.85 30.67
CA SER A 224 13.82 -1.59 32.05
C SER A 224 14.31 -2.84 32.81
N GLU A 225 14.15 -4.05 32.27
CA GLU A 225 14.55 -5.32 32.91
C GLU A 225 15.66 -6.05 32.13
N LYS A 226 16.72 -5.34 31.75
CA LYS A 226 18.01 -6.01 31.51
C LYS A 226 18.74 -6.12 32.84
N PRO A 227 18.98 -7.34 33.37
CA PRO A 227 19.93 -7.51 34.47
C PRO A 227 21.31 -7.13 33.94
N ALA A 228 21.97 -6.21 34.63
CA ALA A 228 23.40 -6.02 34.50
C ALA A 228 24.13 -7.31 34.91
N GLU A 229 25.23 -7.60 34.20
CA GLU A 229 26.22 -8.67 34.44
C GLU A 229 25.76 -10.10 34.04
N LYS A 230 26.58 -10.94 33.40
CA LYS A 230 28.01 -11.21 33.62
C LYS A 230 28.80 -11.52 32.35
N SER A 231 30.02 -10.99 32.33
CA SER A 231 31.16 -11.34 31.49
C SER A 231 31.69 -12.76 31.80
N THR A 232 31.80 -13.58 30.76
CA THR A 232 32.67 -14.78 30.61
C THR A 232 32.25 -15.39 29.27
N GLY A 233 33.08 -15.59 28.25
CA GLY A 233 34.52 -15.59 28.12
C GLY A 233 34.82 -16.63 27.04
N VAL A 234 34.82 -16.22 25.77
CA VAL A 234 35.50 -16.95 24.67
C VAL A 234 35.89 -15.92 23.61
N ILE A 235 37.13 -15.42 23.71
CA ILE A 235 37.84 -14.86 22.57
C ILE A 235 39.10 -15.69 22.43
N ASN A 236 39.11 -16.59 21.45
CA ASN A 236 40.36 -17.11 20.93
C ASN A 236 41.03 -16.01 20.11
N GLN A 237 42.28 -15.75 20.48
CA GLN A 237 43.20 -14.82 19.84
C GLN A 237 43.48 -15.22 18.39
N LEU A 238 43.63 -14.19 17.55
CA LEU A 238 44.46 -14.02 16.35
C LEU A 238 44.10 -12.61 15.85
N ASP A 239 44.97 -11.67 15.53
CA ASP A 239 46.42 -11.60 15.53
C ASP A 239 46.76 -10.09 15.52
N VAL A 240 47.94 -9.75 16.00
CA VAL A 240 48.42 -8.37 16.17
C VAL A 240 48.73 -7.76 14.80
N SER A 241 48.12 -6.62 14.44
CA SER A 241 48.87 -5.47 13.91
C SER A 241 47.99 -4.25 13.59
N LYS A 242 48.58 -3.09 13.86
CA LYS A 242 48.15 -1.72 13.54
C LYS A 242 47.21 -1.04 14.54
N ASN A 243 47.91 -0.57 15.56
CA ASN A 243 47.64 0.63 16.32
C ASN A 243 47.38 1.83 15.39
N GLU A 244 46.12 2.13 15.11
CA GLU A 244 45.65 3.49 14.83
C GLU A 244 44.50 3.75 15.80
N ALA A 245 44.59 4.84 16.55
CA ALA A 245 43.67 5.18 17.63
C ALA A 245 42.22 5.28 17.13
N SER A 246 41.44 4.21 17.32
CA SER A 246 40.01 4.21 17.09
C SER A 246 39.32 4.96 18.23
N TRP A 247 39.30 6.29 18.14
CA TRP A 247 38.41 7.18 18.90
C TRP A 247 36.92 7.00 18.53
N TRP A 248 36.56 5.88 17.88
CA TRP A 248 35.23 5.59 17.37
C TRP A 248 34.50 4.64 18.33
N THR A 249 33.47 5.13 19.01
CA THR A 249 32.61 4.30 19.84
C THR A 249 31.34 3.89 19.08
N PRO A 250 30.69 2.75 19.43
CA PRO A 250 29.38 2.39 18.89
C PRO A 250 28.31 3.48 19.07
N GLU A 251 28.43 4.32 20.10
CA GLU A 251 27.56 5.49 20.32
C GLU A 251 27.80 6.60 19.29
N MET A 252 29.06 6.90 18.96
CA MET A 252 29.40 7.84 17.89
C MET A 252 28.93 7.35 16.52
N GLU A 253 28.92 6.04 16.29
CA GLU A 253 28.35 5.46 15.07
C GLU A 253 26.82 5.54 15.01
N ALA A 254 26.15 5.33 16.14
CA ALA A 254 24.72 5.48 16.26
C ALA A 254 24.28 6.93 16.04
N ASP A 255 25.03 7.89 16.58
CA ASP A 255 24.73 9.32 16.41
C ASP A 255 25.04 9.82 14.99
N LYS A 256 26.10 9.32 14.35
CA LYS A 256 26.32 9.55 12.91
C LYS A 256 25.15 9.01 12.07
N LYS A 257 24.71 7.77 12.32
CA LYS A 257 23.55 7.18 11.61
C LYS A 257 22.26 7.97 11.84
N LYS A 258 22.02 8.50 13.04
CA LYS A 258 20.89 9.40 13.32
C LYS A 258 20.99 10.70 12.53
N LYS A 259 22.17 11.34 12.50
CA LYS A 259 22.41 12.56 11.72
C LYS A 259 22.21 12.33 10.22
N ASP A 260 22.75 11.25 9.66
CA ASP A 260 22.60 10.91 8.24
C ASP A 260 21.14 10.60 7.87
N LYS A 261 20.41 9.92 8.77
CA LYS A 261 18.96 9.69 8.61
C LYS A 261 18.15 10.98 8.68
N LEU A 262 18.55 11.92 9.53
CA LEU A 262 17.90 13.23 9.63
C LEU A 262 18.17 14.06 8.37
N LYS A 263 19.42 14.10 7.88
CA LYS A 263 19.80 14.76 6.62
C LYS A 263 18.98 14.23 5.45
N SER A 264 18.94 12.92 5.26
CA SER A 264 18.16 12.30 4.18
C SER A 264 16.66 12.61 4.27
N THR A 265 16.08 12.55 5.47
CA THR A 265 14.64 12.86 5.66
C THR A 265 14.32 14.32 5.33
N ILE A 266 15.17 15.24 5.76
CA ILE A 266 15.00 16.69 5.48
C ILE A 266 15.15 16.94 3.98
N THR A 267 16.19 16.41 3.34
CA THR A 267 16.40 16.56 1.89
C THR A 267 15.20 16.07 1.09
N VAL A 268 14.63 14.90 1.41
CA VAL A 268 13.45 14.35 0.72
C VAL A 268 12.23 15.27 0.86
N LYS A 269 11.98 15.82 2.07
CA LYS A 269 10.85 16.74 2.29
C LYS A 269 10.99 18.06 1.53
N PHE A 270 12.20 18.62 1.51
CA PHE A 270 12.47 19.85 0.75
C PHE A 270 12.38 19.61 -0.75
N GLN A 271 12.88 18.48 -1.24
CA GLN A 271 12.78 18.11 -2.65
C GLN A 271 11.32 17.94 -3.08
N HIS A 272 10.49 17.27 -2.26
CA HIS A 272 9.07 17.12 -2.55
C HIS A 272 8.35 18.47 -2.71
N ASN A 273 8.64 19.46 -1.84
CA ASN A 273 8.05 20.79 -1.96
C ASN A 273 8.55 21.54 -3.20
N ILE A 274 9.83 21.38 -3.57
CA ILE A 274 10.38 21.95 -4.80
C ILE A 274 9.67 21.35 -6.02
N ASP A 275 9.54 20.03 -6.09
CA ASP A 275 8.88 19.32 -7.19
C ASP A 275 7.41 19.77 -7.33
N LEU A 276 6.74 20.01 -6.21
CA LEU A 276 5.35 20.49 -6.17
C LEU A 276 5.22 21.90 -6.76
N TYR A 277 6.13 22.82 -6.41
CA TYR A 277 6.17 24.15 -7.01
C TYR A 277 6.56 24.14 -8.50
N GLU A 278 7.48 23.26 -8.90
CA GLU A 278 7.82 23.06 -10.32
C GLU A 278 6.62 22.53 -11.13
N GLY A 279 5.82 21.65 -10.52
CA GLY A 279 4.53 21.19 -11.04
C GLY A 279 3.56 22.34 -11.29
N TYR A 280 3.40 23.26 -10.33
CA TYR A 280 2.55 24.44 -10.49
C TYR A 280 3.06 25.40 -11.56
N ILE A 281 4.39 25.63 -11.64
CA ILE A 281 4.99 26.42 -12.72
C ILE A 281 4.64 25.80 -14.09
N LYS A 282 4.72 24.47 -14.23
CA LYS A 282 4.39 23.76 -15.46
C LYS A 282 2.92 23.91 -15.83
N GLN A 283 2.02 23.89 -14.85
CA GLN A 283 0.59 24.12 -15.05
C GLN A 283 0.30 25.56 -15.50
N CYS A 284 0.89 26.56 -14.83
CA CYS A 284 0.77 27.97 -15.19
C CYS A 284 1.28 28.24 -16.62
N ARG A 285 2.39 27.62 -17.03
CA ARG A 285 2.93 27.74 -18.40
C ARG A 285 2.05 27.13 -19.48
N ARG A 286 1.23 26.13 -19.15
CA ARG A 286 0.32 25.45 -20.09
C ARG A 286 -1.01 26.17 -20.26
N SER A 287 -1.41 26.99 -19.29
CA SER A 287 -2.64 27.77 -19.36
C SER A 287 -2.52 28.91 -20.37
N LYS A 288 -3.41 28.95 -21.37
CA LYS A 288 -3.54 30.08 -22.32
C LYS A 288 -4.40 31.23 -21.79
N LYS A 289 -5.11 31.03 -20.68
CA LYS A 289 -5.95 32.05 -20.01
C LYS A 289 -5.14 32.75 -18.91
N GLU A 290 -5.39 34.04 -18.69
CA GLU A 290 -4.80 34.85 -17.59
C GLU A 290 -3.26 34.90 -17.60
N LYS A 291 -2.67 35.23 -18.75
CA LYS A 291 -1.21 35.19 -18.96
C LYS A 291 -0.41 36.03 -17.96
N GLU A 292 -0.82 37.29 -17.71
CA GLU A 292 -0.14 38.18 -16.74
C GLU A 292 -0.23 37.66 -15.30
N GLN A 293 -1.39 37.14 -14.88
CA GLN A 293 -1.54 36.57 -13.53
C GLN A 293 -0.71 35.30 -13.37
N ASN A 294 -0.59 34.49 -14.42
CA ASN A 294 0.25 33.30 -14.42
C ASN A 294 1.74 33.63 -14.39
N GLU A 295 2.19 34.71 -15.04
CA GLU A 295 3.57 35.19 -14.93
C GLU A 295 3.92 35.62 -13.49
N GLY A 296 3.02 36.34 -12.82
CA GLY A 296 3.19 36.70 -11.40
C GLY A 296 3.27 35.47 -10.47
N ARG A 297 2.43 34.46 -10.69
CA ARG A 297 2.47 33.19 -9.93
C ARG A 297 3.76 32.40 -10.19
N ILE A 298 4.23 32.36 -11.44
CA ILE A 298 5.49 31.68 -11.79
C ILE A 298 6.66 32.34 -11.05
N MET A 299 6.74 33.67 -11.03
CA MET A 299 7.79 34.38 -10.29
C MET A 299 7.73 34.08 -8.79
N ALA A 300 6.53 34.09 -8.19
CA ALA A 300 6.36 33.76 -6.77
C ALA A 300 6.83 32.33 -6.43
N TYR A 301 6.52 31.35 -7.28
CA TYR A 301 6.98 29.98 -7.09
C TYR A 301 8.50 29.82 -7.29
N GLN A 302 9.10 30.58 -8.22
CA GLN A 302 10.55 30.58 -8.42
C GLN A 302 11.31 31.15 -7.21
N VAL A 303 10.76 32.21 -6.59
CA VAL A 303 11.30 32.77 -5.33
C VAL A 303 11.18 31.74 -4.21
N ALA A 304 10.01 31.13 -4.04
CA ALA A 304 9.78 30.11 -3.00
C ALA A 304 10.72 28.89 -3.15
N ILE A 305 10.97 28.43 -4.38
CA ILE A 305 11.95 27.35 -4.66
C ILE A 305 13.37 27.79 -4.26
N SER A 306 13.75 29.04 -4.55
CA SER A 306 15.08 29.56 -4.22
C SER A 306 15.28 29.65 -2.71
N ASP A 307 14.29 30.16 -1.99
CA ASP A 307 14.30 30.25 -0.52
C ASP A 307 14.38 28.86 0.13
N LEU A 308 13.62 27.89 -0.39
CA LEU A 308 13.68 26.51 0.10
C LEU A 308 15.06 25.88 -0.12
N LYS A 309 15.70 26.13 -1.26
CA LYS A 309 17.06 25.64 -1.53
C LYS A 309 18.09 26.28 -0.60
N GLU A 310 17.98 27.58 -0.32
CA GLU A 310 18.86 28.27 0.61
C GLU A 310 18.67 27.77 2.05
N LEU A 311 17.42 27.58 2.47
CA LEU A 311 17.07 27.10 3.81
C LEU A 311 17.53 25.65 4.01
N LEU A 312 17.39 24.78 2.99
CA LEU A 312 17.96 23.43 3.02
C LEU A 312 19.48 23.47 3.18
N LYS A 313 20.18 24.36 2.47
CA LYS A 313 21.63 24.51 2.57
C LYS A 313 22.08 24.97 3.95
N LYS A 314 21.35 25.88 4.59
CA LYS A 314 21.60 26.32 5.98
C LYS A 314 21.40 25.16 6.96
N ILE A 315 20.26 24.47 6.90
CA ILE A 315 19.96 23.33 7.78
C ILE A 315 20.99 22.20 7.64
N LEU A 316 21.40 21.86 6.41
CA LEU A 316 22.40 20.81 6.20
C LEU A 316 23.80 21.18 6.71
N LYS A 317 24.11 22.49 6.82
CA LYS A 317 25.36 22.99 7.40
C LYS A 317 25.35 22.90 8.94
N ASP A 318 24.17 23.03 9.55
CA ASP A 318 24.00 23.02 11.01
C ASP A 318 23.87 21.60 11.61
N ILE A 319 23.67 20.56 10.78
CA ILE A 319 23.57 19.14 11.19
C ILE A 319 24.91 18.40 11.06
#